data_AF-A0A2Y9BI77-F1
#
_entry.id   AF-A0A2Y9BI77-F1
#
_cell.length_a   1.000
_cell.length_b   1.000
_cell.length_c   1.000
_cell.angle_alpha   90.00
_cell.angle_beta   90.00
_cell.angle_gamma   90.00
#
_symmetry.space_group_name_H-M   'P 1'
#
loop_
_entity.id
_entity.type
_entity.pdbx_description
1 polymer ?
#
loop_
_entity_poly.entity_id
_entity_poly.type
_entity_poly.pdbx_seq_one_letter_code
_entity_poly.pdbx_strand_id
1 'polypeptide(L)'
;MNAEAKDGSALAELMRIYTNLDAYNYERFPNTSKRKADLKKSKEGVKMMCDIVEEYAEKQSKIAVRQTEEKLAGKLLREGMTIEKVVSMMEMLTIEDVEKISREQ
;
A
#
# COMPACT_ATOMS: atom_id res chain seq x y z
N MET A 1 19.59 -4.22 19.86
CA MET A 1 19.50 -2.89 20.50
C MET A 1 18.84 -1.95 19.52
N ASN A 2 17.60 -1.52 19.77
CA ASN A 2 17.03 -0.39 19.05
C ASN A 2 17.61 0.86 19.69
N ALA A 3 18.57 1.49 19.00
CA ALA A 3 19.23 2.69 19.46
C ALA A 3 18.18 3.73 19.88
N GLU A 4 18.34 4.28 21.08
CA GLU A 4 17.43 5.20 21.73
C GLU A 4 16.95 6.30 20.78
N ALA A 5 15.68 6.27 20.38
CA ALA A 5 15.02 7.33 19.60
C ALA A 5 14.91 8.67 20.36
N LYS A 6 15.61 8.80 21.49
CA LYS A 6 15.61 9.93 22.43
C LYS A 6 17.01 10.21 23.01
N ASP A 7 18.07 9.86 22.28
CA ASP A 7 19.46 10.15 22.68
C ASP A 7 19.86 11.64 22.50
N GLY A 8 18.94 12.48 22.03
CA GLY A 8 19.21 13.90 21.74
C GLY A 8 20.04 14.15 20.48
N SER A 9 20.38 13.09 19.73
CA SER A 9 21.12 13.21 18.48
C SER A 9 20.28 13.92 17.39
N ALA A 10 20.98 14.41 16.36
CA ALA A 10 20.34 14.94 15.15
C ALA A 10 19.40 13.90 14.53
N LEU A 11 19.81 12.62 14.53
CA LEU A 11 19.04 11.53 13.96
C LEU A 11 17.77 11.27 14.76
N ALA A 12 17.86 11.18 16.09
CA ALA A 12 16.70 11.01 16.96
C ALA A 12 15.71 12.19 16.80
N GLU A 13 16.21 13.42 16.72
CA GLU A 13 15.36 14.59 16.50
C GLU A 13 14.69 14.58 15.12
N LEU A 14 15.41 14.21 14.07
CA LEU A 14 14.84 14.07 12.73
C LEU A 14 13.79 12.95 12.68
N MET A 15 14.06 11.80 13.30
CA MET A 15 13.08 10.70 13.42
C MET A 15 11.84 11.16 14.19
N ARG A 16 12.00 11.98 15.23
CA ARG A 16 10.88 12.59 15.96
C ARG A 16 10.03 13.47 15.04
N ILE A 17 10.64 14.26 14.14
CA ILE A 17 9.94 15.08 13.14
C ILE A 17 9.13 14.21 12.18
N TYR A 18 9.67 13.08 11.70
CA TYR A 18 8.95 12.18 10.79
C TYR A 18 7.81 11.40 11.46
N THR A 19 7.99 11.00 12.71
CA THR A 19 7.06 10.08 13.39
C THR A 19 5.96 10.79 14.17
N ASN A 20 6.22 11.98 14.71
CA ASN A 20 5.23 12.73 15.49
C ASN A 20 4.55 13.78 14.63
N LEU A 21 3.21 13.80 14.63
CA LEU A 21 2.40 14.65 13.75
C LEU A 21 2.74 16.14 13.85
N ASP A 22 3.09 16.64 15.03
CA ASP A 22 3.31 18.06 15.31
C ASP A 22 4.73 18.40 15.77
N ALA A 23 5.69 17.51 15.54
CA ALA A 23 7.11 17.83 15.73
C ALA A 23 7.69 18.53 14.51
N TYR A 24 8.31 19.69 14.74
CA TYR A 24 9.02 20.49 13.75
C TYR A 24 10.27 21.09 14.40
N ASN A 25 11.33 21.30 13.62
CA ASN A 25 12.47 22.12 14.00
C ASN A 25 12.92 22.92 12.78
N TYR A 26 12.53 24.19 12.71
CA TYR A 26 12.83 25.06 11.57
C TYR A 26 14.25 25.61 11.61
N GLU A 27 14.95 25.58 12.75
CA GLU A 27 16.34 26.03 12.86
C GLU A 27 17.30 24.94 12.37
N ARG A 28 17.11 23.70 12.84
CA ARG A 28 17.99 22.56 12.53
C ARG A 28 17.59 21.81 11.27
N PHE A 29 16.29 21.72 10.98
CA PHE A 29 15.74 21.00 9.82
C PHE A 29 14.71 21.85 9.06
N PRO A 30 15.08 23.04 8.56
CA PRO A 30 14.16 23.99 7.92
C PRO A 30 13.39 23.36 6.75
N ASN A 31 14.09 22.68 5.85
CA ASN A 31 13.49 22.11 4.64
C ASN A 31 12.51 20.99 4.96
N THR A 32 12.90 20.04 5.82
CA THR A 32 12.05 18.91 6.23
C THR A 32 10.81 19.40 6.98
N SER A 33 10.99 20.32 7.94
CA SER A 33 9.89 20.86 8.73
C SER A 33 8.91 21.65 7.88
N LYS A 34 9.41 22.46 6.94
CA LYS A 34 8.58 23.20 5.98
C LYS A 34 7.81 22.26 5.07
N ARG A 35 8.48 21.30 4.44
CA ARG A 35 7.83 20.35 3.52
C ARG A 35 6.75 19.52 4.22
N LYS A 36 7.02 19.04 5.44
CA LYS A 36 6.03 18.34 6.26
C LYS A 36 4.83 19.24 6.59
N ALA A 37 5.08 20.50 6.95
CA ALA A 37 4.01 21.45 7.21
C ALA A 37 3.16 21.71 5.96
N ASP A 38 3.79 21.87 4.80
CA ASP A 38 3.10 22.05 3.51
C ASP A 38 2.22 20.82 3.20
N LEU A 39 2.77 19.61 3.25
CA LEU A 39 2.01 18.37 3.02
C LEU A 39 0.81 18.22 3.97
N LYS A 40 0.91 18.73 5.21
CA LYS A 40 -0.16 18.62 6.22
C LYS A 40 -1.19 19.75 6.14
N LYS A 41 -0.79 20.95 5.74
CA LYS A 41 -1.59 22.18 5.95
C LYS A 41 -1.91 22.93 4.66
N SER A 42 -1.07 22.84 3.63
CA SER A 42 -1.38 23.50 2.36
C SER A 42 -2.47 22.71 1.63
N LYS A 43 -3.30 23.42 0.86
CA LYS A 43 -4.37 22.80 0.09
C LYS A 43 -3.83 21.77 -0.90
N GLU A 44 -2.73 22.11 -1.58
CA GLU A 44 -2.05 21.26 -2.55
C GLU A 44 -1.42 20.04 -1.88
N GLY A 45 -0.83 20.24 -0.69
CA GLY A 45 -0.21 19.19 0.10
C GLY A 45 -1.23 18.18 0.61
N VAL A 46 -2.34 18.66 1.19
CA VAL A 46 -3.44 17.81 1.66
C VAL A 46 -4.04 17.04 0.49
N LYS A 47 -4.29 17.70 -0.64
CA LYS A 47 -4.82 17.03 -1.84
C LYS A 47 -3.89 15.89 -2.29
N MET A 48 -2.59 16.16 -2.43
CA MET A 48 -1.60 15.14 -2.82
C MET A 48 -1.61 13.95 -1.86
N MET A 49 -1.70 14.20 -0.55
CA MET A 49 -1.73 13.13 0.45
C MET A 49 -3.02 12.30 0.37
N CYS A 50 -4.18 12.95 0.16
CA CYS A 50 -5.45 12.25 -0.06
C CYS A 50 -5.38 11.35 -1.30
N ASP A 51 -4.95 11.90 -2.44
CA ASP A 51 -4.83 11.17 -3.71
C ASP A 51 -3.96 9.90 -3.53
N ILE A 52 -2.83 10.01 -2.83
CA ILE A 52 -1.94 8.86 -2.55
C ILE A 52 -2.61 7.78 -1.69
N VAL A 53 -3.37 8.18 -0.67
CA VAL A 53 -4.06 7.23 0.22
C VAL A 53 -5.18 6.53 -0.53
N GLU A 54 -5.92 7.25 -1.36
CA GLU A 54 -6.98 6.71 -2.21
C GLU A 54 -6.41 5.70 -3.23
N GLU A 55 -5.34 6.06 -3.95
CA GLU A 55 -4.66 5.16 -4.88
C GLU A 55 -4.17 3.88 -4.18
N TYR A 56 -3.58 4.02 -2.98
CA TYR A 56 -3.13 2.87 -2.20
C TYR A 56 -4.31 1.96 -1.81
N ALA A 57 -5.42 2.53 -1.34
CA ALA A 57 -6.61 1.79 -0.97
C ALA A 57 -7.20 1.04 -2.16
N GLU A 58 -7.32 1.68 -3.32
CA GLU A 58 -7.78 1.04 -4.57
C GLU A 58 -6.87 -0.12 -4.98
N LYS A 59 -5.54 0.08 -4.90
CA LYS A 59 -4.56 -0.97 -5.22
C LYS A 59 -4.69 -2.15 -4.28
N GLN A 60 -4.81 -1.92 -2.96
CA GLN A 60 -5.01 -2.99 -1.98
C GLN A 60 -6.33 -3.73 -2.21
N SER A 61 -7.40 -3.02 -2.56
CA SER A 61 -8.69 -3.63 -2.90
C SER A 61 -8.56 -4.58 -4.10
N LYS A 62 -7.93 -4.13 -5.20
CA LYS A 62 -7.69 -4.98 -6.39
C LYS A 62 -6.85 -6.21 -6.07
N ILE A 63 -5.82 -6.07 -5.23
CA ILE A 63 -5.00 -7.19 -4.77
C ILE A 63 -5.84 -8.19 -3.96
N ALA A 64 -6.68 -7.72 -3.05
CA ALA A 64 -7.53 -8.57 -2.22
C ALA A 64 -8.57 -9.35 -3.05
N VAL A 65 -9.21 -8.70 -4.03
CA VAL A 65 -10.12 -9.35 -4.98
C VAL A 65 -9.38 -10.43 -5.76
N ARG A 66 -8.26 -10.07 -6.40
CA ARG A 66 -7.45 -11.02 -7.18
C ARG A 66 -7.03 -12.24 -6.35
N GLN A 67 -6.53 -12.05 -5.13
CA GLN A 67 -6.14 -13.18 -4.25
C GLN A 67 -7.33 -14.07 -3.87
N THR A 68 -8.52 -13.50 -3.72
CA THR A 68 -9.73 -14.25 -3.43
C THR A 68 -10.14 -15.09 -4.64
N GLU A 69 -10.07 -14.50 -5.83
CA GLU A 69 -10.32 -15.18 -7.10
C GLU A 69 -9.30 -16.30 -7.36
N GLU A 70 -8.00 -16.09 -7.11
CA GLU A 70 -6.97 -17.12 -7.30
C GLU A 70 -7.26 -18.37 -6.45
N LYS A 71 -7.67 -18.16 -5.19
CA LYS A 71 -8.07 -19.25 -4.28
C LYS A 71 -9.35 -19.93 -4.75
N LEU A 72 -10.34 -19.17 -5.22
CA LEU A 72 -11.62 -19.71 -5.69
C LEU A 72 -11.44 -20.49 -6.99
N ALA A 73 -10.73 -19.91 -7.97
CA ALA A 73 -10.36 -20.56 -9.23
C ALA A 73 -9.65 -21.89 -8.97
N GLY A 74 -8.66 -21.93 -8.07
CA GLY A 74 -8.00 -23.17 -7.68
C GLY A 74 -8.97 -24.22 -7.11
N LYS A 75 -9.96 -23.83 -6.30
CA LYS A 75 -10.98 -24.76 -5.79
C LYS A 75 -11.88 -25.29 -6.91
N LEU A 76 -12.39 -24.41 -7.77
CA LEU A 76 -13.30 -24.77 -8.86
C LEU A 76 -12.62 -25.68 -9.89
N LEU A 77 -11.33 -25.45 -10.19
CA LEU A 77 -10.54 -26.33 -11.04
C LEU A 77 -10.40 -27.73 -10.43
N ARG A 78 -10.16 -27.84 -9.11
CA ARG A 78 -10.12 -29.15 -8.42
C ARG A 78 -11.46 -29.87 -8.42
N GLU A 79 -12.57 -29.12 -8.46
CA GLU A 79 -13.91 -29.66 -8.61
C GLU A 79 -14.23 -30.07 -10.07
N GLY A 80 -13.28 -29.90 -11.00
CA GLY A 80 -13.39 -30.35 -12.38
C GLY A 80 -14.07 -29.35 -13.32
N MET A 81 -14.22 -28.09 -12.91
CA MET A 81 -14.76 -27.04 -13.77
C MET A 81 -13.77 -26.67 -14.89
N THR A 82 -14.27 -26.37 -16.09
CA THR A 82 -13.42 -25.94 -17.21
C THR A 82 -12.87 -24.54 -16.97
N ILE A 83 -11.69 -24.25 -17.53
CA ILE A 83 -11.00 -22.96 -17.38
C ILE A 83 -11.89 -21.81 -17.84
N GLU A 84 -12.59 -21.96 -18.97
CA GLU A 84 -13.46 -20.91 -19.55
C GLU A 84 -14.60 -20.54 -18.60
N LYS A 85 -15.17 -21.54 -17.90
CA LYS A 85 -16.25 -21.31 -16.94
C LYS A 85 -15.75 -20.75 -15.63
N VAL A 86 -14.54 -21.12 -15.20
CA VAL A 86 -13.90 -20.49 -14.03
C VAL A 86 -13.64 -19.01 -14.32
N VAL A 87 -13.01 -18.69 -15.45
CA VAL A 87 -12.69 -17.31 -15.85
C VAL A 87 -13.94 -16.45 -15.99
N SER A 88 -15.04 -16.97 -16.55
CA SER A 88 -16.28 -16.20 -16.68
C SER A 88 -16.94 -15.84 -15.34
N MET A 89 -16.54 -16.50 -14.24
CA MET A 89 -16.97 -16.20 -12.88
C MET A 89 -16.01 -15.26 -12.13
N MET A 90 -14.87 -14.91 -12.74
CA MET A 90 -13.86 -14.01 -12.18
C MET A 90 -13.95 -12.63 -12.83
N GLU A 91 -13.71 -11.59 -12.04
CA GLU A 91 -13.64 -10.19 -12.46
C GLU A 91 -12.21 -9.78 -12.86
N MET A 92 -11.19 -10.27 -12.13
CA MET A 92 -9.81 -9.82 -12.26
C MET A 92 -8.88 -10.82 -12.96
N LEU A 93 -9.21 -12.12 -12.94
CA LEU A 93 -8.38 -13.16 -13.54
C LEU A 93 -8.67 -13.37 -15.03
N THR A 94 -7.59 -13.50 -15.79
CA THR A 94 -7.64 -13.86 -17.21
C THR A 94 -7.54 -15.37 -17.43
N ILE A 95 -7.77 -15.83 -18.67
CA ILE A 95 -7.56 -17.23 -19.05
C ILE A 95 -6.12 -17.67 -18.75
N GLU A 96 -5.13 -16.83 -19.08
CA GLU A 96 -3.71 -17.13 -18.83
C GLU A 96 -3.41 -17.27 -17.33
N ASP A 97 -4.00 -16.40 -16.49
CA ASP A 97 -3.86 -16.48 -15.04
C ASP A 97 -4.41 -17.82 -14.50
N VAL A 98 -5.60 -18.21 -14.95
CA VAL A 98 -6.26 -19.45 -14.51
C VAL A 98 -5.54 -20.70 -15.05
N GLU A 99 -5.03 -20.65 -16.28
CA GLU A 99 -4.16 -21.72 -16.81
C GLU A 99 -2.89 -21.88 -15.98
N LYS A 100 -2.26 -20.78 -15.56
CA LYS A 100 -1.09 -20.83 -14.70
C LYS A 100 -1.43 -21.48 -13.36
N ILE A 101 -2.55 -21.09 -12.74
CA ILE A 101 -3.07 -21.70 -11.50
C ILE A 101 -3.35 -23.19 -11.70
N SER A 102 -3.81 -23.62 -12.87
CA SER A 102 -4.04 -25.04 -13.19
C SER A 102 -2.74 -25.83 -13.33
N ARG A 103 -1.65 -25.20 -13.77
CA ARG A 103 -0.33 -25.84 -13.93
C ARG A 103 0.44 -25.97 -12.61
N GLU A 104 0.09 -25.15 -11.61
CA GLU A 104 0.75 -25.09 -10.30
C GLU A 104 0.09 -25.99 -9.22
N GLN A 105 -0.93 -26.78 -9.60
CA GLN A 105 -1.67 -27.71 -8.74
C GLN A 105 -1.29 -29.16 -9.01
#